data_AF-R6GTR5-F1
#
_entry.id   AF-R6GTR5-F1
#
_cell.length_a   1.000
_cell.length_b   1.000
_cell.length_c   1.000
_cell.angle_alpha   90.00
_cell.angle_beta   90.00
_cell.angle_gamma   90.00
#
_symmetry.space_group_name_H-M   'P 1'
#
loop_
_entity.id
_entity.type
_entity.pdbx_description
1 polymer ?
#
loop_
_entity_poly.entity_id
_entity_poly.type
_entity_poly.pdbx_seq_one_letter_code
_entity_poly.pdbx_strand_id
1 'polypeptide(L)'
;MIKYKIGLLFSKKDYLYNVDNYGKTYNLLFITGLVGAGKSTISKELSKEKEITILSQDWLTWSEVYSDDKIAMDILNKFYKTCPKAQEAAINNLWHKNLLSKIEKNKIKTEYNNFLIDYTLKNPDKLYIIEGIDIYKVINLDEIIKRGIIIKGTSVIKCFARRYRRDKTINNQKNLISKINYLIMVIKQSKIFYFKDRTKLNKLINNIHTYQKKEH
;
A
#
# COMPACT_ATOMS: atom_id res chain seq x y z
N MET A 1 10.96 -26.72 4.47
CA MET A 1 10.88 -25.97 3.19
C MET A 1 10.79 -24.48 3.49
N ILE A 2 11.79 -23.67 3.10
CA ILE A 2 11.84 -22.24 3.46
C ILE A 2 10.76 -21.47 2.69
N LYS A 3 9.65 -21.15 3.38
CA LYS A 3 8.61 -20.21 2.91
C LYS A 3 9.28 -18.86 2.63
N TYR A 4 8.97 -18.23 1.49
CA TYR A 4 9.44 -16.89 1.16
C TYR A 4 9.15 -15.94 2.32
N LYS A 5 10.13 -15.12 2.71
CA LYS A 5 10.00 -14.12 3.77
C LYS A 5 10.80 -12.89 3.43
N ILE A 6 10.23 -11.72 3.72
CA ILE A 6 10.88 -10.42 3.60
C ILE A 6 12.11 -10.38 4.51
N GLY A 7 13.26 -10.04 3.92
CA GLY A 7 14.54 -9.99 4.62
C GLY A 7 14.64 -8.80 5.59
N LEU A 8 15.39 -8.97 6.68
CA LEU A 8 15.72 -7.85 7.57
C LEU A 8 16.86 -7.01 6.97
N LEU A 9 17.96 -7.67 6.60
CA LEU A 9 19.19 -7.04 6.13
C LEU A 9 19.22 -6.94 4.59
N PHE A 10 19.05 -8.07 3.91
CA PHE A 10 19.22 -8.19 2.46
C PHE A 10 17.89 -8.25 1.72
N SER A 11 17.83 -7.49 0.63
CA SER A 11 16.68 -7.52 -0.27
C SER A 11 16.65 -8.84 -1.03
N LYS A 12 15.46 -9.26 -1.44
CA LYS A 12 15.24 -10.45 -2.27
C LYS A 12 14.54 -10.02 -3.56
N LYS A 13 14.47 -10.94 -4.52
CA LYS A 13 13.53 -10.81 -5.64
C LYS A 13 12.12 -10.61 -5.09
N ASP A 14 11.31 -9.84 -5.78
CA ASP A 14 9.91 -9.65 -5.41
C ASP A 14 9.17 -10.99 -5.43
N TYR A 15 8.20 -11.14 -4.55
CA TYR A 15 7.32 -12.30 -4.58
C TYR A 15 6.17 -12.04 -5.54
N LEU A 16 5.99 -12.95 -6.48
CA LEU A 16 4.98 -12.87 -7.53
C LEU A 16 3.99 -14.01 -7.33
N TYR A 17 2.71 -13.69 -7.35
CA TYR A 17 1.65 -14.69 -7.36
C TYR A 17 0.68 -14.36 -8.48
N ASN A 18 0.41 -15.36 -9.33
CA ASN A 18 -0.55 -15.32 -10.43
C ASN A 18 -0.34 -14.21 -11.47
N VAL A 19 0.78 -13.48 -11.44
CA VAL A 19 1.01 -12.26 -12.24
C VAL A 19 0.93 -12.49 -13.75
N ASP A 20 1.29 -13.69 -14.24
CA ASP A 20 1.29 -14.01 -15.67
C ASP A 20 -0.10 -14.02 -16.31
N ASN A 21 -1.15 -14.07 -15.49
CA ASN A 21 -2.56 -14.03 -15.89
C ASN A 21 -3.15 -12.61 -15.89
N TYR A 22 -2.42 -11.61 -15.38
CA TYR A 22 -2.85 -10.22 -15.38
C TYR A 22 -2.98 -9.67 -16.80
N GLY A 23 -4.14 -9.08 -17.09
CA GLY A 23 -4.53 -8.61 -18.42
C GLY A 23 -4.94 -9.71 -19.40
N LYS A 24 -4.96 -10.97 -18.96
CA LYS A 24 -5.50 -12.12 -19.73
C LYS A 24 -6.81 -12.60 -19.13
N THR A 25 -6.86 -12.81 -17.82
CA THR A 25 -8.05 -13.37 -17.13
C THR A 25 -8.66 -12.40 -16.13
N TYR A 26 -7.92 -11.39 -15.69
CA TYR A 26 -8.41 -10.34 -14.81
C TYR A 26 -7.69 -9.02 -15.10
N ASN A 27 -8.37 -7.90 -14.80
CA ASN A 27 -7.92 -6.56 -15.14
C ASN A 27 -7.29 -5.80 -13.96
N LEU A 28 -7.19 -6.40 -12.78
CA LEU A 28 -6.65 -5.78 -11.56
C LEU A 28 -5.45 -6.56 -11.01
N LEU A 29 -4.34 -5.85 -10.78
CA LEU A 29 -3.15 -6.35 -10.09
C LEU A 29 -2.94 -5.63 -8.74
N PHE A 30 -2.61 -6.37 -7.69
CA PHE A 30 -2.22 -5.78 -6.41
C PHE A 30 -0.70 -5.57 -6.33
N ILE A 31 -0.25 -4.42 -5.83
CA ILE A 31 1.18 -4.18 -5.55
C ILE A 31 1.36 -3.70 -4.11
N THR A 32 2.06 -4.51 -3.30
CA THR A 32 2.28 -4.20 -1.90
C THR A 32 3.72 -4.44 -1.44
N GLY A 33 3.99 -4.12 -0.18
CA GLY A 33 5.31 -4.12 0.42
C GLY A 33 5.44 -3.06 1.51
N LEU A 34 6.51 -3.17 2.30
CA LEU A 34 6.78 -2.24 3.40
C LEU A 34 6.86 -0.77 2.92
N VAL A 35 6.71 0.17 3.86
CA VAL A 35 6.92 1.60 3.59
C VAL A 35 8.37 1.81 3.13
N GLY A 36 8.57 2.43 1.97
CA GLY A 36 9.91 2.59 1.37
C GLY A 36 10.39 1.40 0.51
N ALA A 37 9.55 0.38 0.30
CA ALA A 37 9.91 -0.79 -0.52
C ALA A 37 9.94 -0.51 -2.04
N GLY A 38 9.44 0.66 -2.49
CA GLY A 38 9.42 1.03 -3.91
C GLY A 38 8.21 0.49 -4.68
N LYS A 39 7.03 0.45 -4.06
CA LYS A 39 5.76 0.06 -4.71
C LYS A 39 5.41 1.01 -5.85
N SER A 40 5.32 2.31 -5.54
CA SER A 40 4.99 3.34 -6.54
C SER A 40 6.00 3.44 -7.67
N THR A 41 7.24 2.99 -7.47
CA THR A 41 8.24 2.90 -8.56
C THR A 41 7.84 1.84 -9.56
N ILE A 42 7.59 0.59 -9.12
CA ILE A 42 7.21 -0.49 -10.03
C ILE A 42 5.83 -0.26 -10.65
N SER A 43 4.88 0.31 -9.90
CA SER A 43 3.55 0.65 -10.43
C SER A 43 3.67 1.64 -11.59
N LYS A 44 4.53 2.67 -11.45
CA LYS A 44 4.79 3.66 -12.49
C LYS A 44 5.52 3.06 -13.69
N GLU A 45 6.50 2.19 -13.47
CA GLU A 45 7.21 1.48 -14.55
C GLU A 45 6.23 0.65 -15.39
N LEU A 46 5.40 -0.18 -14.74
CA LEU A 46 4.37 -0.97 -15.42
C LEU A 46 3.36 -0.11 -16.18
N SER A 47 2.95 1.03 -15.61
CA SER A 47 2.00 1.95 -16.26
C SER A 47 2.56 2.72 -17.46
N LYS A 48 3.88 2.72 -17.66
CA LYS A 48 4.49 3.30 -18.87
C LYS A 48 4.48 2.31 -20.03
N GLU A 49 4.59 1.03 -19.72
CA GLU A 49 4.63 -0.04 -20.72
C GLU A 49 3.23 -0.37 -21.27
N LYS A 50 2.18 -0.05 -20.51
CA LYS A 50 0.78 -0.36 -20.81
C LYS A 50 -0.10 0.78 -20.30
N GLU A 51 -1.26 1.00 -20.92
CA GLU A 51 -2.28 1.95 -20.41
C GLU A 51 -2.93 1.44 -19.11
N ILE A 52 -2.20 1.51 -18.00
CA ILE A 52 -2.64 1.04 -16.68
C ILE A 52 -2.96 2.24 -15.79
N THR A 53 -4.14 2.22 -15.17
CA THR A 53 -4.53 3.18 -14.14
C THR A 53 -4.05 2.71 -12.77
N ILE A 54 -3.23 3.52 -12.10
CA ILE A 54 -2.77 3.24 -10.74
C ILE A 54 -3.77 3.83 -9.74
N LEU A 55 -4.30 2.99 -8.86
CA LEU A 55 -5.23 3.33 -7.77
C LEU A 55 -4.48 3.22 -6.44
N SER A 56 -4.03 4.35 -5.89
CA SER A 56 -3.23 4.35 -4.66
C SER A 56 -4.11 4.37 -3.41
N GLN A 57 -3.79 3.50 -2.45
CA GLN A 57 -4.38 3.54 -1.11
C GLN A 57 -3.95 4.79 -0.33
N ASP A 58 -2.80 5.38 -0.67
CA ASP A 58 -2.28 6.57 0.02
C ASP A 58 -3.18 7.80 -0.23
N TRP A 59 -3.93 7.84 -1.34
CA TRP A 59 -4.89 8.92 -1.65
C TRP A 59 -5.89 9.16 -0.52
N LEU A 60 -6.39 8.10 0.12
CA LEU A 60 -7.37 8.21 1.20
C LEU A 60 -6.82 8.93 2.44
N THR A 61 -5.55 8.67 2.78
CA THR A 61 -4.95 9.19 4.03
C THR A 61 -4.29 10.55 3.81
N TRP A 62 -3.84 10.84 2.59
CA TRP A 62 -3.06 12.02 2.23
C TRP A 62 -3.74 12.82 1.12
N SER A 63 -5.08 12.90 1.13
CA SER A 63 -5.88 13.48 0.05
C SER A 63 -5.46 14.90 -0.31
N GLU A 64 -5.00 15.68 0.67
CA GLU A 64 -4.48 17.04 0.49
C GLU A 64 -3.25 17.10 -0.44
N VAL A 65 -2.41 16.06 -0.40
CA VAL A 65 -1.21 15.93 -1.25
C VAL A 65 -1.58 15.64 -2.70
N TYR A 66 -2.77 15.07 -2.93
CA TYR A 66 -3.26 14.67 -4.26
C TYR A 66 -4.40 15.58 -4.77
N SER A 67 -4.57 16.76 -4.18
CA SER A 67 -5.65 17.69 -4.53
C SER A 67 -5.64 18.14 -6.00
N ASP A 68 -4.45 18.21 -6.61
CA ASP A 68 -4.28 18.54 -8.03
C ASP A 68 -4.34 17.31 -8.96
N ASP A 69 -4.33 16.09 -8.41
CA ASP A 69 -4.43 14.86 -9.19
C ASP A 69 -5.91 14.57 -9.53
N LYS A 70 -6.28 14.86 -10.77
CA LYS A 70 -7.65 14.71 -11.27
C LYS A 70 -8.20 13.29 -11.10
N ILE A 71 -7.36 12.26 -11.28
CA ILE A 71 -7.79 10.86 -11.17
C ILE A 71 -8.00 10.52 -9.70
N ALA A 72 -7.04 10.87 -8.84
CA ALA A 72 -7.15 10.62 -7.40
C ALA A 72 -8.41 11.30 -6.84
N MET A 73 -8.66 12.56 -7.19
CA MET A 73 -9.80 13.32 -6.69
C MET A 73 -11.13 12.84 -7.25
N ASP A 74 -11.21 12.43 -8.52
CA ASP A 74 -12.44 11.81 -9.06
C ASP A 74 -12.81 10.52 -8.29
N ILE A 75 -11.83 9.65 -8.07
CA ILE A 75 -12.00 8.40 -7.33
C ILE A 75 -12.39 8.66 -5.87
N LEU A 76 -11.69 9.57 -5.19
CA LEU A 76 -11.99 9.94 -3.81
C LEU A 76 -13.38 10.56 -3.68
N ASN A 77 -13.76 11.48 -4.58
CA ASN A 77 -15.08 12.10 -4.55
C ASN A 77 -16.20 11.08 -4.77
N LYS A 78 -16.01 10.10 -5.66
CA LYS A 78 -16.95 8.99 -5.84
C LYS A 78 -17.04 8.13 -4.58
N PHE A 79 -15.91 7.81 -3.95
CA PHE A 79 -15.90 7.07 -2.70
C PHE A 79 -16.58 7.85 -1.56
N TYR A 80 -16.30 9.13 -1.40
CA TYR A 80 -16.88 9.98 -0.34
C TYR A 80 -18.40 10.06 -0.39
N LYS A 81 -19.01 10.01 -1.58
CA LYS A 81 -20.47 9.88 -1.73
C LYS A 81 -21.03 8.60 -1.09
N THR A 82 -20.24 7.53 -1.08
CA THR A 82 -20.61 6.22 -0.49
C THR A 82 -20.17 6.07 0.96
N CYS A 83 -19.19 6.87 1.42
CA CYS A 83 -18.67 6.85 2.79
C CYS A 83 -18.49 8.28 3.32
N PRO A 84 -19.57 8.94 3.80
CA PRO A 84 -19.50 10.32 4.31
C PRO A 84 -18.51 10.51 5.45
N LYS A 85 -18.30 9.46 6.28
CA LYS A 85 -17.32 9.49 7.36
C LYS A 85 -15.87 9.64 6.85
N ALA A 86 -15.56 9.07 5.68
CA ALA A 86 -14.26 9.27 5.05
C ALA A 86 -14.09 10.70 4.53
N GLN A 87 -15.17 11.31 4.04
CA GLN A 87 -15.20 12.71 3.61
C GLN A 87 -14.94 13.65 4.78
N GLU A 88 -15.64 13.44 5.90
CA GLU A 88 -15.44 14.19 7.14
C GLU A 88 -13.99 14.06 7.64
N ALA A 89 -13.44 12.84 7.60
CA ALA A 89 -12.06 12.59 7.99
C ALA A 89 -11.04 13.36 7.14
N ALA A 90 -11.30 13.51 5.84
CA ALA A 90 -10.47 14.29 4.93
C ALA A 90 -10.60 15.80 5.21
N ILE A 91 -11.83 16.34 5.20
CA ILE A 91 -12.10 17.78 5.40
C ILE A 91 -11.54 18.28 6.73
N ASN A 92 -11.76 17.54 7.82
CA ASN A 92 -11.34 17.95 9.16
C ASN A 92 -9.91 17.53 9.51
N ASN A 93 -9.22 16.89 8.57
CA ASN A 93 -7.86 16.37 8.73
C ASN A 93 -7.72 15.41 9.95
N LEU A 94 -8.70 14.53 10.12
CA LEU A 94 -8.75 13.62 11.28
C LEU A 94 -7.67 12.54 11.25
N TRP A 95 -7.18 12.20 10.04
CA TRP A 95 -6.09 11.26 9.85
C TRP A 95 -4.79 11.74 10.51
N HIS A 96 -4.37 12.97 10.23
CA HIS A 96 -3.10 13.53 10.73
C HIS A 96 -3.20 14.06 12.15
N LYS A 97 -4.39 14.51 12.58
CA LYS A 97 -4.66 14.88 13.98
C LYS A 97 -4.79 13.67 14.92
N ASN A 98 -4.75 12.43 14.39
CA ASN A 98 -4.93 11.19 15.14
C ASN A 98 -6.26 11.11 15.92
N LEU A 99 -7.32 11.74 15.38
CA LEU A 99 -8.65 11.77 16.00
C LEU A 99 -9.52 10.58 15.62
N LEU A 100 -9.10 9.80 14.62
CA LEU A 100 -9.73 8.52 14.30
C LEU A 100 -9.13 7.39 15.15
N SER A 101 -9.98 6.61 15.80
CA SER A 101 -9.59 5.36 16.46
C SER A 101 -9.06 4.35 15.44
N LYS A 102 -8.31 3.35 15.92
CA LYS A 102 -7.79 2.27 15.07
C LYS A 102 -8.90 1.49 14.35
N ILE A 103 -10.04 1.28 15.02
CA ILE A 103 -11.18 0.55 14.46
C ILE A 103 -11.78 1.34 13.30
N GLU A 104 -11.99 2.65 13.49
CA GLU A 104 -12.51 3.54 12.45
C GLU A 104 -11.57 3.62 11.24
N LYS A 105 -10.27 3.81 11.49
CA LYS A 105 -9.25 3.82 10.42
C LYS A 105 -9.33 2.53 9.60
N ASN A 106 -9.40 1.38 10.26
CA ASN A 106 -9.48 0.09 9.57
C ASN A 106 -10.79 -0.05 8.78
N LYS A 107 -11.94 0.33 9.36
CA LYS A 107 -13.24 0.25 8.69
C LYS A 107 -13.25 1.07 7.40
N ILE A 108 -12.84 2.34 7.46
CA ILE A 108 -12.78 3.23 6.29
C ILE A 108 -11.81 2.68 5.24
N LYS A 109 -10.65 2.16 5.66
CA LYS A 109 -9.68 1.53 4.73
C LYS A 109 -10.25 0.28 4.07
N THR A 110 -11.00 -0.56 4.79
CA THR A 110 -11.67 -1.74 4.21
C THR A 110 -12.71 -1.30 3.18
N GLU A 111 -13.58 -0.34 3.53
CA GLU A 111 -14.60 0.19 2.62
C GLU A 111 -13.98 0.80 1.36
N TYR A 112 -12.90 1.58 1.50
CA TYR A 112 -12.19 2.15 0.36
C TYR A 112 -11.58 1.07 -0.54
N ASN A 113 -11.00 0.02 0.04
CA ASN A 113 -10.44 -1.07 -0.76
C ASN A 113 -11.49 -1.85 -1.54
N ASN A 114 -12.63 -2.15 -0.90
CA ASN A 114 -13.75 -2.78 -1.58
C ASN A 114 -14.28 -1.88 -2.70
N PHE A 115 -14.41 -0.58 -2.44
CA PHE A 115 -14.79 0.40 -3.46
C PHE A 115 -13.84 0.42 -4.65
N LEU A 116 -12.51 0.41 -4.43
CA LEU A 116 -11.54 0.36 -5.52
C LEU A 116 -11.66 -0.93 -6.34
N ILE A 117 -11.84 -2.09 -5.69
CA ILE A 117 -12.03 -3.37 -6.36
C ILE A 117 -13.31 -3.32 -7.21
N ASP A 118 -14.44 -2.91 -6.64
CA ASP A 118 -15.72 -2.77 -7.34
C ASP A 118 -15.62 -1.81 -8.52
N TYR A 119 -14.88 -0.71 -8.36
CA TYR A 119 -14.62 0.24 -9.43
C TYR A 119 -13.89 -0.43 -10.62
N THR A 120 -12.89 -1.29 -10.36
CA THR A 120 -12.20 -2.02 -11.44
C THR A 120 -13.08 -3.04 -12.13
N LEU A 121 -13.98 -3.71 -11.40
CA LEU A 121 -14.91 -4.71 -11.94
C LEU A 121 -15.96 -4.07 -12.87
N LYS A 122 -16.36 -2.82 -12.58
CA LYS A 122 -17.29 -2.05 -13.43
C LYS A 122 -16.65 -1.51 -14.71
N ASN A 123 -15.33 -1.63 -14.85
CA ASN A 123 -14.57 -1.11 -15.99
C ASN A 123 -13.60 -2.19 -16.54
N PRO A 124 -14.11 -3.34 -17.01
CA PRO A 124 -13.28 -4.50 -17.33
C PRO A 124 -12.26 -4.26 -18.46
N ASP A 125 -12.54 -3.32 -19.38
CA ASP A 125 -11.69 -3.03 -20.55
C ASP A 125 -10.40 -2.28 -20.22
N LYS A 126 -10.25 -1.81 -18.98
CA LYS A 126 -9.06 -1.08 -18.52
C LYS A 126 -8.25 -1.92 -17.55
N LEU A 127 -6.93 -1.77 -17.62
CA LEU A 127 -6.02 -2.38 -16.67
C LEU A 127 -5.78 -1.48 -15.46
N TYR A 128 -5.78 -2.08 -14.27
CA TYR A 128 -5.64 -1.40 -13.01
C TYR A 128 -4.55 -2.00 -12.14
N ILE A 129 -3.90 -1.14 -11.36
CA ILE A 129 -3.07 -1.54 -10.23
C ILE A 129 -3.66 -0.91 -8.97
N ILE A 130 -3.97 -1.70 -7.95
CA ILE A 130 -4.16 -1.16 -6.59
C ILE A 130 -2.84 -1.30 -5.84
N GLU A 131 -2.30 -0.18 -5.35
CA GLU A 131 -1.07 -0.19 -4.58
C GLU A 131 -1.20 0.41 -3.18
N GLY A 132 -0.45 -0.16 -2.23
CA GLY A 132 -0.33 0.42 -0.91
C GLY A 132 -0.05 -0.60 0.19
N ILE A 133 0.07 -0.10 1.42
CA ILE A 133 0.38 -0.93 2.60
C ILE A 133 -0.87 -1.55 3.25
N ASP A 134 -2.05 -1.05 2.91
CA ASP A 134 -3.29 -1.54 3.48
C ASP A 134 -3.73 -2.86 2.82
N ILE A 135 -3.17 -3.22 1.66
CA ILE A 135 -3.38 -4.52 0.99
C ILE A 135 -3.16 -5.68 1.96
N TYR A 136 -2.01 -5.75 2.63
CA TYR A 136 -1.72 -6.82 3.61
C TYR A 136 -2.33 -6.58 5.01
N LYS A 137 -3.13 -5.53 5.18
CA LYS A 137 -3.75 -5.16 6.47
C LYS A 137 -5.25 -5.38 6.49
N VAL A 138 -5.94 -5.12 5.39
CA VAL A 138 -7.41 -5.08 5.35
C VAL A 138 -8.06 -5.72 4.13
N ILE A 139 -7.32 -6.05 3.05
CA ILE A 139 -7.90 -6.75 1.90
C ILE A 139 -8.10 -8.23 2.23
N ASN A 140 -9.23 -8.80 1.81
CA ASN A 140 -9.50 -10.23 1.95
C ASN A 140 -8.53 -11.05 1.06
N LEU A 141 -8.02 -12.14 1.61
CA LEU A 141 -7.14 -13.06 0.92
C LEU A 141 -7.77 -13.60 -0.37
N ASP A 142 -9.09 -13.85 -0.39
CA ASP A 142 -9.79 -14.37 -1.57
C ASP A 142 -9.69 -13.40 -2.76
N GLU A 143 -9.76 -12.10 -2.52
CA GLU A 143 -9.63 -11.09 -3.58
C GLU A 143 -8.23 -11.09 -4.19
N ILE A 144 -7.22 -11.33 -3.35
CA ILE A 144 -5.81 -11.43 -3.75
C ILE A 144 -5.59 -12.71 -4.56
N ILE A 145 -6.14 -13.84 -4.10
CA ILE A 145 -5.95 -15.16 -4.71
C ILE A 145 -6.62 -15.26 -6.08
N LYS A 146 -7.83 -14.72 -6.23
CA LYS A 146 -8.55 -14.70 -7.53
C LYS A 146 -7.84 -13.86 -8.59
N ARG A 147 -6.85 -13.04 -8.19
CA ARG A 147 -6.12 -12.09 -9.03
C ARG A 147 -4.62 -12.29 -8.84
N GLY A 148 -3.84 -11.29 -9.24
CA GLY A 148 -2.39 -11.26 -9.07
C GLY A 148 -1.95 -10.35 -7.94
N ILE A 149 -0.81 -10.66 -7.35
CA ILE A 149 -0.12 -9.75 -6.42
C ILE A 149 1.39 -9.77 -6.62
N ILE A 150 1.98 -8.58 -6.58
CA ILE A 150 3.42 -8.35 -6.45
C ILE A 150 3.70 -7.86 -5.03
N ILE A 151 4.55 -8.58 -4.31
CA ILE A 151 5.03 -8.17 -2.98
C ILE A 151 6.51 -7.80 -3.08
N LYS A 152 6.82 -6.52 -2.85
CA LYS A 152 8.18 -6.01 -2.91
C LYS A 152 9.10 -6.70 -1.91
N GLY A 153 10.16 -7.33 -2.41
CA GLY A 153 11.16 -8.09 -1.65
C GLY A 153 12.24 -7.23 -0.97
N THR A 154 12.06 -5.90 -0.94
CA THR A 154 13.05 -4.98 -0.36
C THR A 154 13.23 -5.21 1.14
N SER A 155 14.47 -5.25 1.62
CA SER A 155 14.76 -5.48 3.03
C SER A 155 14.30 -4.34 3.95
N VAL A 156 14.07 -4.67 5.22
CA VAL A 156 13.70 -3.70 6.26
C VAL A 156 14.71 -2.55 6.34
N ILE A 157 16.02 -2.83 6.41
CA ILE A 157 17.04 -1.78 6.52
C ILE A 157 16.99 -0.85 5.30
N LYS A 158 16.86 -1.40 4.08
CA LYS A 158 16.79 -0.61 2.86
C LYS A 158 15.51 0.22 2.81
N CYS A 159 14.39 -0.33 3.26
CA CYS A 159 13.12 0.39 3.39
C CYS A 159 13.23 1.55 4.39
N PHE A 160 13.86 1.32 5.55
CA PHE A 160 14.12 2.33 6.57
C PHE A 160 14.99 3.46 6.00
N ALA A 161 16.14 3.13 5.40
CA ALA A 161 17.07 4.12 4.86
C ALA A 161 16.41 4.99 3.77
N ARG A 162 15.63 4.37 2.88
CA ARG A 162 14.88 5.08 1.84
C ARG A 162 13.85 6.03 2.44
N ARG A 163 13.10 5.59 3.44
CA ARG A 163 12.12 6.42 4.13
C ARG A 163 12.79 7.59 4.86
N TYR A 164 13.83 7.29 5.65
CA TYR A 164 14.58 8.30 6.39
C TYR A 164 15.15 9.37 5.47
N ARG A 165 15.62 9.01 4.27
CA ARG A 165 16.10 9.98 3.27
C ARG A 165 14.97 10.78 2.64
N ARG A 166 13.86 10.13 2.31
CA ARG A 166 12.72 10.75 1.60
C ARG A 166 11.97 11.75 2.48
N ASP A 167 11.74 11.41 3.74
CA ASP A 167 10.91 12.24 4.61
C ASP A 167 11.75 13.33 5.33
N LYS A 168 12.98 13.63 4.85
CA LYS A 168 13.78 14.79 5.30
C LYS A 168 13.15 16.08 4.79
N THR A 169 13.04 17.08 5.67
CA THR A 169 12.51 18.40 5.36
C THR A 169 13.45 19.47 5.93
N ILE A 170 13.34 20.71 5.43
CA ILE A 170 14.13 21.84 5.94
C ILE A 170 13.97 21.95 7.47
N ASN A 171 12.73 21.82 7.97
CA ASN A 171 12.42 21.91 9.40
C ASN A 171 13.09 20.80 10.22
N ASN A 172 13.08 19.57 9.73
CA ASN A 172 13.67 18.44 10.47
C ASN A 172 15.18 18.29 10.28
N GLN A 173 15.78 19.08 9.38
CA GLN A 173 17.23 19.14 9.15
C GLN A 173 17.87 20.46 9.61
N LYS A 174 17.11 21.39 10.19
CA LYS A 174 17.57 22.76 10.52
C LYS A 174 18.82 22.82 11.39
N ASN A 175 18.93 21.98 12.41
CA ASN A 175 20.09 21.89 13.31
C ASN A 175 20.29 20.47 13.83
N LEU A 176 21.37 20.23 14.59
CA LEU A 176 21.72 18.90 15.11
C LEU A 176 20.60 18.30 15.97
N ILE A 177 19.97 19.11 16.82
CA ILE A 177 18.87 18.68 17.71
C ILE A 177 17.66 18.22 16.87
N SER A 178 17.25 19.00 15.87
CA SER A 178 16.17 18.62 14.95
C SER A 178 16.47 17.32 14.21
N LYS A 179 17.72 17.12 13.76
CA LYS A 179 18.15 15.89 13.08
C LYS A 179 18.07 14.67 14.00
N ILE A 180 18.52 14.80 15.25
CA ILE A 180 18.46 13.74 16.26
C ILE A 180 16.99 13.42 16.60
N ASN A 181 16.16 14.44 16.84
CA ASN A 181 14.74 14.26 17.14
C ASN A 181 14.01 13.54 16.00
N TYR A 182 14.30 13.91 14.76
CA TYR A 182 13.75 13.23 13.59
C TYR A 182 14.20 11.77 13.50
N LEU A 183 15.49 11.48 13.71
CA LEU A 183 16.00 10.11 13.73
C LEU A 183 15.31 9.27 14.81
N ILE A 184 15.19 9.79 16.04
CA ILE A 184 14.50 9.12 17.14
C ILE A 184 13.03 8.86 16.79
N MET A 185 12.34 9.83 16.20
CA MET A 185 10.95 9.66 15.75
C MET A 185 10.84 8.54 14.71
N VAL A 186 11.69 8.52 13.69
CA VAL A 186 11.69 7.47 12.64
C VAL A 186 12.00 6.10 13.26
N ILE A 187 12.95 6.01 14.20
CA ILE A 187 13.26 4.77 14.94
C ILE A 187 12.04 4.30 15.75
N LYS A 188 11.37 5.19 16.49
CA LYS A 188 10.15 4.84 17.25
C LYS A 188 9.06 4.28 16.35
N GLN A 189 8.83 4.91 15.19
CA GLN A 189 7.84 4.45 14.22
C GLN A 189 8.25 3.15 13.50
N SER A 190 9.55 2.84 13.46
CA SER A 190 10.08 1.63 12.82
C SER A 190 9.60 0.34 13.46
N LYS A 191 9.37 0.35 14.78
CA LYS A 191 8.76 -0.80 15.49
C LYS A 191 7.43 -1.21 14.85
N ILE A 192 6.63 -0.24 14.42
CA ILE A 192 5.34 -0.49 13.78
C ILE A 192 5.56 -0.85 12.31
N PHE A 193 6.20 0.01 11.53
CA PHE A 193 6.27 -0.13 10.07
C PHE A 193 7.18 -1.25 9.56
N TYR A 194 8.13 -1.72 10.36
CA TYR A 194 9.14 -2.67 9.89
C TYR A 194 9.18 -3.99 10.64
N PHE A 195 8.67 -4.04 11.88
CA PHE A 195 8.53 -5.30 12.61
C PHE A 195 7.09 -5.81 12.54
N LYS A 196 6.11 -5.04 13.02
CA LYS A 196 4.69 -5.47 12.99
C LYS A 196 4.20 -5.68 11.56
N ASP A 197 4.45 -4.71 10.68
CA ASP A 197 4.02 -4.79 9.28
C ASP A 197 4.76 -5.88 8.50
N ARG A 198 6.05 -6.13 8.80
CA ARG A 198 6.78 -7.27 8.22
C ARG A 198 6.17 -8.60 8.63
N THR A 199 5.76 -8.76 9.89
CA THR A 199 5.10 -9.98 10.35
C THR A 199 3.77 -10.20 9.61
N LYS A 200 2.97 -9.14 9.43
CA LYS A 200 1.72 -9.21 8.65
C LYS A 200 1.98 -9.56 7.19
N LEU A 201 2.95 -8.93 6.56
CA LEU A 201 3.30 -9.18 5.17
C LEU A 201 3.79 -10.62 4.95
N ASN A 202 4.64 -11.13 5.85
CA ASN A 202 5.06 -12.53 5.82
C ASN A 202 3.90 -13.49 6.10
N LYS A 203 2.92 -13.12 6.94
CA LYS A 203 1.71 -13.90 7.13
C LYS A 203 0.89 -13.99 5.85
N LEU A 204 0.73 -12.88 5.12
CA LEU A 204 0.07 -12.87 3.81
C LEU A 204 0.77 -13.81 2.82
N ILE A 205 2.09 -13.68 2.65
CA ILE A 205 2.89 -14.57 1.78
C ILE A 205 2.67 -16.04 2.15
N ASN A 206 2.71 -16.36 3.44
CA ASN A 206 2.51 -17.71 3.92
C ASN A 206 1.10 -18.24 3.61
N ASN A 207 0.08 -17.38 3.70
CA ASN A 207 -1.31 -17.74 3.40
C ASN A 207 -1.49 -18.02 1.91
N ILE A 208 -0.95 -17.17 1.03
CA ILE A 208 -0.95 -17.38 -0.43
C ILE A 208 -0.27 -18.70 -0.77
N HIS A 209 0.90 -18.97 -0.20
CA HIS A 209 1.60 -20.25 -0.40
C HIS A 209 0.82 -21.47 0.11
N THR A 210 0.10 -21.34 1.23
CA THR A 210 -0.73 -22.44 1.73
C THR A 210 -1.89 -22.71 0.78
N TYR A 211 -2.47 -21.68 0.17
CA TYR A 211 -3.52 -21.85 -0.84
C TYR A 211 -3.02 -22.57 -2.09
N GLN A 212 -1.87 -22.14 -2.65
CA GLN A 212 -1.25 -22.79 -3.81
C GLN A 212 -1.05 -24.29 -3.63
N LYS A 213 -0.72 -24.73 -2.42
CA LYS A 213 -0.51 -26.15 -2.09
C LYS A 213 -1.80 -26.98 -1.97
N LYS A 214 -2.97 -26.34 -1.93
CA LYS A 214 -4.26 -27.04 -1.87
C LYS A 214 -4.85 -27.28 -3.26
N GLU A 215 -4.45 -26.48 -4.25
CA GLU A 215 -4.91 -26.60 -5.64
C GLU A 215 -4.00 -27.51 -6.50
N HIS A 216 -2.88 -27.97 -5.93
CA HIS A 216 -1.96 -28.94 -6.52
C HIS A 216 -1.87 -30.17 -5.62
#